data_AF-A0A353BYS2-F1
#
_entry.id   AF-A0A353BYS2-F1
#
_cell.length_a   1.000
_cell.length_b   1.000
_cell.length_c   1.000
_cell.angle_alpha   90.00
_cell.angle_beta   90.00
_cell.angle_gamma   90.00
#
_symmetry.space_group_name_H-M   'P 1'
#
loop_
_entity.id
_entity.type
_entity.pdbx_description
1 polymer ?
#
loop_
_entity_poly.entity_id
_entity_poly.type
_entity_poly.pdbx_seq_one_letter_code
_entity_poly.pdbx_strand_id
1 'polypeptide(L)'
;MKIQLLRHATCLISYQGKKILLDPMLSPAGALEAIPHVPNPAYNPLVELPANINLSDLLANLNAILVTHTHRDHFDNVALEILPKEIPLFCQPAD
;
A
#
# COMPACT_ATOMS: atom_id res chain seq x y z
N MET A 1 -13.34 -14.67 -5.78
CA MET A 1 -12.72 -13.44 -5.25
C MET A 1 -11.91 -13.83 -4.02
N LYS A 2 -10.72 -13.24 -3.84
CA LYS A 2 -9.90 -13.41 -2.63
C LYS A 2 -9.33 -12.04 -2.25
N ILE A 3 -9.34 -11.72 -0.96
CA ILE A 3 -8.70 -10.52 -0.41
C ILE A 3 -7.63 -11.01 0.57
N GLN A 4 -6.42 -10.46 0.43
CA GLN A 4 -5.32 -10.69 1.35
C GLN A 4 -4.92 -9.36 1.97
N LEU A 5 -5.10 -9.23 3.27
CA LEU A 5 -4.58 -8.11 4.05
C LEU A 5 -3.05 -8.21 4.11
N LEU A 6 -2.36 -7.13 3.75
CA LEU A 6 -0.91 -7.04 3.93
C LEU A 6 -0.61 -6.29 5.24
N ARG A 7 -1.07 -5.05 5.37
CA ARG A 7 -0.87 -4.21 6.55
C ARG A 7 -1.77 -2.97 6.45
N HIS A 8 -2.43 -2.58 7.55
CA HIS A 8 -3.32 -1.41 7.57
C HIS A 8 -4.39 -1.47 6.46
N ALA A 9 -4.55 -0.43 5.64
CA ALA A 9 -5.44 -0.44 4.48
C ALA A 9 -4.87 -1.19 3.26
N THR A 10 -3.57 -1.53 3.27
CA THR A 10 -2.92 -2.20 2.13
C THR A 10 -3.42 -3.62 1.96
N CYS A 11 -4.14 -3.87 0.87
CA CYS A 11 -4.72 -5.16 0.53
C CYS A 11 -4.36 -5.60 -0.89
N LEU A 12 -4.11 -6.89 -1.07
CA LEU A 12 -4.07 -7.51 -2.40
C LEU A 12 -5.45 -8.14 -2.70
N ILE A 13 -6.11 -7.63 -3.73
CA ILE A 13 -7.42 -8.09 -4.17
C ILE A 13 -7.26 -8.92 -5.44
N SER A 14 -7.72 -10.17 -5.40
CA SER A 14 -7.77 -11.07 -6.54
C SER A 14 -9.21 -11.28 -6.99
N TYR A 15 -9.55 -10.76 -8.16
CA TYR A 15 -10.91 -10.79 -8.72
C TYR A 15 -10.89 -11.07 -10.22
N GLN A 16 -11.64 -12.09 -10.68
CA GLN A 16 -11.70 -12.50 -12.09
C GLN A 16 -10.33 -12.64 -12.78
N GLY A 17 -9.36 -13.27 -12.10
CA GLY A 17 -7.99 -13.45 -12.64
C GLY A 17 -7.14 -12.18 -12.65
N LYS A 18 -7.62 -11.05 -12.14
CA LYS A 18 -6.87 -9.82 -11.95
C LYS A 18 -6.38 -9.67 -10.52
N LYS A 19 -5.18 -9.12 -10.34
CA LYS A 19 -4.60 -8.70 -9.06
C LYS A 19 -4.56 -7.19 -8.98
N ILE A 20 -5.17 -6.63 -7.94
CA ILE A 20 -5.23 -5.19 -7.67
C ILE A 20 -4.60 -4.93 -6.30
N LEU A 21 -3.63 -4.02 -6.25
CA LEU A 21 -3.06 -3.55 -4.98
C LEU A 21 -3.82 -2.31 -4.53
N LEU A 22 -4.53 -2.43 -3.41
CA LEU A 22 -5.27 -1.35 -2.77
C LEU A 22 -4.38 -0.65 -1.74
N ASP A 23 -4.37 0.68 -1.76
CA ASP A 23 -3.78 1.59 -0.75
C ASP A 23 -2.38 1.15 -0.28
N PRO A 24 -1.37 1.15 -1.18
CA PRO A 24 -0.03 0.70 -0.86
C PRO A 24 0.73 1.65 0.08
N MET A 25 0.92 1.22 1.33
CA MET A 25 1.85 1.78 2.30
C MET A 25 3.01 0.80 2.51
N LEU A 26 4.13 1.02 1.82
CA LEU A 26 5.20 0.03 1.65
C LEU A 26 6.49 0.33 2.43
N SER A 27 6.51 1.41 3.22
CA SER A 27 7.66 1.75 4.08
C SER A 27 7.96 0.66 5.13
N PRO A 28 9.24 0.47 5.51
CA PRO A 28 9.61 -0.40 6.63
C PRO A 28 8.99 0.06 7.95
N ALA A 29 8.91 -0.82 8.96
CA ALA A 29 8.38 -0.44 10.26
C ALA A 29 9.19 0.72 10.88
N GLY A 30 8.50 1.71 11.44
CA GLY A 30 9.09 2.87 12.10
C GLY A 30 9.74 3.90 11.16
N ALA A 31 9.57 3.79 9.85
CA ALA A 31 10.25 4.67 8.88
C ALA A 31 9.65 6.10 8.76
N LEU A 32 8.40 6.29 9.17
CA LEU A 32 7.66 7.55 9.05
C LEU A 32 7.41 8.15 10.43
N GLU A 33 7.56 9.47 10.57
CA GLU A 33 7.30 10.18 11.83
C GLU A 33 5.89 9.93 12.38
N ALA A 34 5.66 10.14 13.67
CA ALA A 34 4.30 10.06 14.22
C ALA A 34 3.32 10.99 13.49
N ILE A 35 2.05 10.60 13.44
CA ILE A 35 1.00 11.51 12.97
C ILE A 35 0.91 12.66 13.99
N PRO A 36 0.92 13.93 13.57
CA PRO A 36 0.82 15.05 14.50
C PRO A 36 -0.58 15.08 15.13
N HIS A 37 -0.67 15.61 16.35
CA HIS A 37 -1.92 15.84 17.07
C HIS A 37 -2.78 14.59 17.36
N VAL A 38 -2.17 13.39 17.42
CA VAL A 38 -2.83 12.18 17.93
C VAL A 38 -2.16 11.71 19.23
N PRO A 39 -2.88 11.01 20.13
CA PRO A 39 -2.32 10.56 21.42
C PRO A 39 -1.14 9.59 21.32
N ASN A 40 -0.97 8.92 20.18
CA ASN A 40 0.10 7.94 19.96
C ASN A 40 1.28 8.58 19.21
N PRO A 41 2.44 8.82 19.87
CA PRO A 41 3.61 9.41 19.26
C PRO A 41 4.52 8.38 18.56
N ALA A 42 4.03 7.15 18.31
CA ALA A 42 4.83 6.12 17.67
C ALA A 42 5.09 6.42 16.19
N TYR A 43 6.30 6.06 15.75
CA TYR A 43 6.66 6.07 14.34
C TYR A 43 5.89 4.97 13.60
N ASN A 44 5.51 5.27 12.36
CA ASN A 44 4.68 4.40 11.54
C ASN A 44 5.45 3.88 10.32
N PRO A 45 5.02 2.77 9.71
CA PRO A 45 4.09 1.77 10.25
C PRO A 45 4.61 1.09 11.53
N LEU A 46 3.73 0.60 12.39
CA LEU A 46 4.13 -0.04 13.66
C LEU A 46 4.75 -1.44 13.51
N VAL A 47 4.48 -2.10 12.38
CA VAL A 47 4.88 -3.48 12.11
C VAL A 47 5.37 -3.60 10.68
N GLU A 48 6.23 -4.59 10.43
CA GLU A 48 6.68 -4.90 9.07
C GLU A 48 5.55 -5.43 8.18
N LEU A 49 5.77 -5.44 6.87
CA LEU A 49 4.95 -6.25 5.98
C LEU A 49 5.07 -7.74 6.38
N PRO A 50 4.05 -8.57 6.11
CA PRO A 50 4.10 -9.99 6.46
C PRO A 50 5.31 -10.68 5.81
N ALA A 51 6.12 -11.39 6.60
CA ALA A 51 7.38 -11.98 6.16
C ALA A 51 7.25 -13.00 5.01
N ASN A 52 6.05 -13.52 4.77
CA ASN A 52 5.73 -14.43 3.68
C ASN A 52 5.45 -13.73 2.34
N ILE A 53 5.50 -12.40 2.30
CA ILE A 53 5.30 -11.62 1.07
C ILE A 53 6.66 -11.37 0.40
N ASN A 54 6.79 -11.83 -0.84
CA ASN A 54 7.83 -11.35 -1.74
C ASN A 54 7.29 -10.13 -2.49
N LEU A 55 7.76 -8.94 -2.12
CA LEU A 55 7.26 -7.69 -2.68
C LEU A 55 7.55 -7.58 -4.18
N SER A 56 8.75 -7.98 -4.63
CA SER A 56 9.12 -7.95 -6.05
C SER A 56 8.22 -8.83 -6.90
N ASP A 57 7.91 -10.05 -6.45
CA ASP A 57 6.97 -10.95 -7.15
C ASP A 57 5.54 -10.41 -7.14
N LEU A 58 5.11 -9.83 -6.02
CA LEU A 58 3.79 -9.19 -5.94
C LEU A 58 3.68 -8.08 -6.98
N LEU A 59 4.65 -7.16 -7.02
CA LEU A 59 4.66 -6.00 -7.92
C LEU A 59 4.72 -6.41 -9.40
N ALA A 60 5.51 -7.43 -9.75
CA ALA A 60 5.63 -7.93 -11.11
C ALA A 60 4.33 -8.54 -11.67
N ASN A 61 3.41 -8.96 -10.80
CA ASN A 61 2.16 -9.64 -11.18
C ASN A 61 0.91 -8.77 -11.00
N LEU A 62 1.05 -7.48 -10.70
CA LEU A 62 -0.09 -6.57 -10.56
C LEU A 62 -0.72 -6.25 -11.92
N ASN A 63 -2.05 -6.11 -11.92
CA ASN A 63 -2.79 -5.62 -13.08
C ASN A 63 -3.26 -4.18 -12.92
N ALA A 64 -3.43 -3.72 -11.69
CA ALA A 64 -3.78 -2.35 -11.37
C ALA A 64 -3.39 -1.99 -9.93
N ILE A 65 -3.32 -0.70 -9.68
CA ILE A 65 -3.22 -0.11 -8.34
C ILE A 65 -4.51 0.70 -8.10
N LEU A 66 -5.05 0.63 -6.89
CA LEU A 66 -6.19 1.43 -6.46
C LEU A 66 -5.78 2.24 -5.24
N VAL A 67 -5.85 3.57 -5.35
CA VAL A 67 -5.53 4.51 -4.26
C VAL A 67 -6.81 5.25 -3.90
N THR A 68 -7.35 4.99 -2.71
CA THR A 68 -8.58 5.65 -2.25
C THR A 68 -8.36 7.13 -2.02
N HIS A 69 -7.25 7.51 -1.40
CA HIS A 69 -6.80 8.89 -1.18
C HIS A 69 -5.29 8.91 -0.89
N THR A 70 -4.69 10.10 -0.82
CA THR A 70 -3.22 10.27 -0.80
C THR A 70 -2.64 10.55 0.58
N HIS A 71 -3.32 10.18 1.67
CA HIS A 71 -2.67 10.19 2.98
C HIS A 71 -1.56 9.14 3.01
N ARG A 72 -0.47 9.44 3.72
CA ARG A 72 0.75 8.62 3.80
C ARG A 72 0.56 7.22 4.38
N ASP A 73 -0.55 6.94 5.06
CA ASP A 73 -0.90 5.59 5.52
C ASP A 73 -1.68 4.79 4.46
N HIS A 74 -2.07 5.41 3.35
CA HIS A 74 -2.67 4.78 2.17
C HIS A 74 -1.75 4.82 0.94
N PHE A 75 -0.88 5.83 0.84
CA PHE A 75 0.04 5.99 -0.27
C PHE A 75 1.30 6.75 0.17
N ASP A 76 2.40 6.01 0.37
CA ASP A 76 3.66 6.57 0.89
C ASP A 76 4.75 6.75 -0.19
N ASN A 77 5.84 7.41 0.19
CA ASN A 77 6.96 7.69 -0.72
C ASN A 77 7.61 6.40 -1.25
N VAL A 78 7.70 5.36 -0.41
CA VAL A 78 8.24 4.06 -0.87
C VAL A 78 7.35 3.46 -1.96
N ALA A 79 6.02 3.50 -1.80
CA ALA A 79 5.11 3.10 -2.86
C ALA A 79 5.28 3.95 -4.12
N LEU A 80 5.42 5.28 -3.99
CA LEU A 80 5.70 6.17 -5.13
C LEU A 80 6.99 5.78 -5.87
N GLU A 81 8.02 5.30 -5.19
CA GLU A 81 9.30 4.93 -5.81
C GLU A 81 9.23 3.57 -6.52
N ILE A 82 8.63 2.55 -5.90
CA ILE A 82 8.78 1.16 -6.35
C ILE A 82 7.61 0.62 -7.15
N LEU A 83 6.45 1.29 -7.15
CA LEU A 83 5.30 0.80 -7.90
C LEU A 83 5.55 0.87 -9.41
N PRO A 84 5.14 -0.18 -10.17
CA PRO A 84 5.24 -0.21 -11.62
C PRO A 84 4.49 0.96 -12.26
N LYS A 85 5.09 1.59 -13.26
CA LYS A 85 4.57 2.83 -13.89
C LYS A 85 3.73 2.56 -15.14
N GLU A 86 3.79 1.34 -15.63
CA GLU A 86 3.21 0.89 -16.90
C GLU A 86 1.79 0.32 -16.72
N ILE A 87 1.35 0.09 -15.47
CA ILE A 87 0.00 -0.42 -15.17
C ILE A 87 -0.94 0.70 -14.73
N PRO A 88 -2.26 0.56 -14.92
CA PRO A 88 -3.21 1.58 -14.50
C PRO A 88 -3.20 1.78 -12.98
N LEU A 89 -3.22 3.04 -12.59
CA LEU A 89 -3.52 3.49 -11.24
C LEU A 89 -4.87 4.18 -11.25
N PHE A 90 -5.81 3.65 -10.47
CA PHE A 90 -7.11 4.27 -10.23
C PHE A 90 -7.03 5.05 -8.92
N CYS A 91 -7.48 6.31 -8.95
CA CYS A 91 -7.53 7.15 -7.76
C CYS A 91 -8.85 7.91 -7.67
N GLN A 92 -9.14 8.45 -6.48
CA GLN A 92 -10.19 9.44 -6.34
C GLN A 92 -9.89 10.68 -7.22
N PRO A 93 -10.92 11.36 -7.74
CA PRO A 93 -10.76 12.69 -8.33
C PRO A 93 -10.12 13.66 -7.33
N ALA A 94 -9.55 14.75 -7.84
CA ALA A 94 -9.22 15.88 -6.98
C ALA A 94 -10.48 16.41 -6.28
N ASP A 95 -10.32 16.84 -5.03
CA ASP A 95 -11.38 17.49 -4.25
C ASP A 95 -11.89 18.79 -4.92
#